data_AF-A0A955CSI9-F1
#
_entry.id   AF-A0A955CSI9-F1
#
_cell.length_a   1.000
_cell.length_b   1.000
_cell.length_c   1.000
_cell.angle_alpha   90.00
_cell.angle_beta   90.00
_cell.angle_gamma   90.00
#
_symmetry.space_group_name_H-M   'P 1'
#
loop_
_entity.id
_entity.type
_entity.pdbx_description
1 polymer ?
#
loop_
_entity_poly.entity_id
_entity_poly.type
_entity_poly.pdbx_seq_one_letter_code
_entity_poly.pdbx_strand_id
1 'polypeptide(L)'
;MPPAKPKRQSKPDLSQPQNPAQMQKFVQLLKQLHDAVNSGSLVVAMQAMPKLHELHERFPKNVNVLVLLGRGYMAIRNMPESLVYYKKAITLMPTEPDINFQYGIALESAGHLDHALDRFERVLKDLPNHFYALRHRTSTLDSLGRKDDAFEAYTKLCEQFKDAQLDPEQLNSLAITGASFAPDRTDAEESIETLEARIEHTGDRELIRAGSIQLGRLHKHLKRYDDAFEWYVKGKAVDKDHWDCDEYSRRIDNLIECWRDNQIPFSQAKNIDGSRLIFIVGMPRSGTSLTEQMLGQLKSIEPGGEMTVIDSEIPRSERVTLRHATRLPIDHTLYSQAIIDAMSKNAMKAYNKVSKRLAVTDKQPYNYALAPMIAHMLPGAKIIHCTRDAMDCCFSNFTTAFTQLHMQTHDLYWLGRYYADYERVMRAWHELPEVEMIDLSYEELVQDPETHMRRVLGFIGHEWNDDILQFHKSERTVMTASRDQVKKKLYTSSIAKYALFEHRLDELKRGIEEGRARPHGG
;
A
#
# COMPACT_ATOMS: atom_id res chain seq x y z
N MET A 1 10.13 -22.05 -63.97
CA MET A 1 10.02 -20.95 -62.98
C MET A 1 9.57 -21.56 -61.66
N PRO A 2 10.18 -21.22 -60.50
CA PRO A 2 9.68 -21.69 -59.21
C PRO A 2 8.33 -21.03 -58.89
N PRO A 3 7.40 -21.72 -58.21
CA PRO A 3 6.11 -21.14 -57.86
C PRO A 3 6.29 -20.02 -56.83
N ALA A 4 5.54 -18.93 -57.00
CA ALA A 4 5.59 -17.79 -56.09
C ALA A 4 5.15 -18.20 -54.68
N LYS A 5 5.96 -17.84 -53.66
CA LYS A 5 5.59 -18.04 -52.26
C LYS A 5 4.27 -17.28 -51.97
N PRO A 6 3.29 -17.90 -51.29
CA PRO A 6 2.05 -17.21 -50.96
C PRO A 6 2.34 -16.01 -50.07
N LYS A 7 1.76 -14.85 -50.41
CA LYS A 7 1.82 -13.65 -49.55
C LYS A 7 1.25 -14.02 -48.18
N ARG A 8 2.04 -13.82 -47.11
CA ARG A 8 1.50 -13.88 -45.74
C ARG A 8 0.32 -12.92 -45.66
N GLN A 9 -0.88 -13.45 -45.44
CA GLN A 9 -2.00 -12.63 -45.01
C GLN A 9 -1.59 -11.93 -43.72
N SER A 10 -1.70 -10.61 -43.67
CA SER A 10 -1.52 -9.86 -42.44
C SER A 10 -2.55 -10.38 -41.43
N LYS A 11 -2.10 -10.68 -40.20
CA LYS A 11 -3.04 -10.97 -39.11
C LYS A 11 -4.02 -9.78 -38.99
N PRO A 12 -5.31 -10.02 -38.75
CA PRO A 12 -6.27 -8.94 -38.59
C PRO A 12 -5.78 -7.98 -37.50
N ASP A 13 -5.98 -6.68 -37.72
CA ASP A 13 -5.64 -5.68 -36.73
C ASP A 13 -6.58 -5.83 -35.51
N LEU A 14 -6.06 -6.44 -34.45
CA LEU A 14 -6.74 -6.61 -33.16
C LEU A 14 -6.59 -5.37 -32.25
N SER A 15 -6.31 -4.19 -32.82
CA SER A 15 -6.40 -2.92 -32.10
C SER A 15 -7.81 -2.34 -32.08
N GLN A 16 -8.69 -2.62 -33.05
CA GLN A 16 -10.01 -1.99 -33.13
C GLN A 16 -11.02 -2.73 -34.03
N PRO A 17 -12.34 -2.51 -33.88
CA PRO A 17 -13.34 -2.96 -34.85
C PRO A 17 -13.08 -2.43 -36.27
N GLN A 18 -13.24 -3.28 -37.28
CA GLN A 18 -13.03 -2.88 -38.69
C GLN A 18 -14.29 -2.32 -39.39
N ASN A 19 -15.47 -2.45 -38.77
CA ASN A 19 -16.74 -1.97 -39.33
C ASN A 19 -17.10 -0.58 -38.72
N PRO A 20 -17.38 0.46 -39.52
CA PRO A 20 -17.68 1.81 -39.01
C PRO A 20 -18.82 1.88 -37.97
N ALA A 21 -19.90 1.12 -38.14
CA ALA A 21 -21.01 1.09 -37.19
C ALA A 21 -20.64 0.37 -35.88
N GLN A 22 -19.72 -0.60 -35.94
CA GLN A 22 -19.13 -1.19 -34.74
C GLN A 22 -18.11 -0.25 -34.09
N MET A 23 -17.39 0.54 -34.88
CA MET A 23 -16.41 1.52 -34.43
C MET A 23 -17.07 2.63 -33.60
N GLN A 24 -18.19 3.20 -34.09
CA GLN A 24 -18.94 4.23 -33.37
C GLN A 24 -19.46 3.71 -32.02
N LYS A 25 -20.04 2.50 -31.99
CA LYS A 25 -20.49 1.83 -30.75
C LYS A 25 -19.33 1.57 -29.78
N PHE A 26 -18.16 1.19 -30.29
CA PHE A 26 -16.97 0.95 -29.48
C PHE A 26 -16.42 2.25 -28.87
N VAL A 27 -16.34 3.35 -29.63
CA VAL A 27 -15.94 4.67 -29.11
C VAL A 27 -16.90 5.16 -28.03
N GLN A 28 -18.22 5.02 -28.23
CA GLN A 28 -19.22 5.37 -27.22
C GLN A 28 -19.07 4.53 -25.94
N LEU A 29 -18.82 3.22 -26.07
CA LEU A 29 -18.58 2.33 -24.94
C LEU A 29 -17.27 2.67 -24.21
N LEU A 30 -16.18 2.98 -24.92
CA LEU A 30 -14.94 3.43 -24.29
C LEU A 30 -15.16 4.71 -23.48
N LYS A 31 -15.96 5.66 -23.99
CA LYS A 31 -16.32 6.87 -23.23
C LYS A 31 -17.11 6.52 -21.96
N GLN A 32 -18.15 5.69 -22.06
CA GLN A 32 -18.92 5.25 -20.89
C GLN A 32 -18.04 4.57 -19.82
N LEU A 33 -17.09 3.74 -20.24
CA LEU A 33 -16.16 3.07 -19.33
C LEU A 33 -15.12 4.04 -18.75
N HIS A 34 -14.69 5.05 -19.51
CA HIS A 34 -13.84 6.16 -19.03
C HIS A 34 -14.54 6.98 -17.95
N ASP A 35 -15.77 7.42 -18.22
CA ASP A 35 -16.60 8.19 -17.29
C ASP A 35 -16.85 7.37 -16.00
N ALA A 36 -17.08 6.05 -16.13
CA ALA A 36 -17.26 5.15 -15.00
C ALA A 36 -16.00 5.01 -14.11
N VAL A 37 -14.82 4.77 -14.69
CA VAL A 37 -13.58 4.61 -13.89
C VAL A 37 -13.07 5.92 -13.29
N ASN A 38 -13.39 7.06 -13.92
CA ASN A 38 -13.02 8.39 -13.42
C ASN A 38 -14.08 9.00 -12.48
N SER A 39 -15.21 8.33 -12.23
CA SER A 39 -16.32 8.85 -11.41
C SER A 39 -15.99 9.07 -9.92
N GLY A 40 -14.80 8.67 -9.45
CA GLY A 40 -14.42 8.65 -8.04
C GLY A 40 -15.14 7.57 -7.22
N SER A 41 -16.14 6.89 -7.78
CA SER A 41 -16.89 5.84 -7.09
C SER A 41 -16.26 4.47 -7.31
N LEU A 42 -15.75 3.89 -6.22
CA LEU A 42 -15.21 2.53 -6.16
C LEU A 42 -16.18 1.50 -6.75
N VAL A 43 -17.46 1.60 -6.41
CA VAL A 43 -18.52 0.66 -6.86
C VAL A 43 -18.73 0.76 -8.37
N VAL A 44 -18.79 1.98 -8.92
CA VAL A 44 -18.98 2.20 -10.37
C VAL A 44 -17.75 1.72 -11.15
N ALA A 45 -16.54 1.99 -10.66
CA ALA A 45 -15.32 1.46 -11.26
C ALA A 45 -15.29 -0.08 -11.25
N MET A 46 -15.66 -0.72 -10.13
CA MET A 46 -15.77 -2.18 -10.03
C MET A 46 -16.77 -2.77 -11.04
N GLN A 47 -17.91 -2.11 -11.27
CA GLN A 47 -18.92 -2.53 -12.24
C GLN A 47 -18.43 -2.43 -13.70
N ALA A 48 -17.51 -1.51 -14.00
CA ALA A 48 -16.92 -1.36 -15.33
C ALA A 48 -15.90 -2.47 -15.69
N MET A 49 -15.23 -3.06 -14.70
CA MET A 49 -14.10 -3.98 -14.92
C MET A 49 -14.42 -5.22 -15.78
N PRO A 50 -15.55 -5.95 -15.60
CA PRO A 50 -15.86 -7.11 -16.44
C PRO A 50 -15.95 -6.76 -17.93
N LYS A 51 -16.51 -5.58 -18.25
CA LYS A 51 -16.63 -5.12 -19.64
C LYS A 51 -15.29 -4.69 -20.23
N LEU A 52 -14.43 -4.05 -19.43
CA LEU A 52 -13.06 -3.73 -19.84
C LEU A 52 -12.24 -5.00 -20.14
N HIS A 53 -12.44 -6.09 -19.38
CA HIS A 53 -11.79 -7.37 -19.66
C HIS A 53 -12.27 -8.01 -20.97
N GLU A 54 -13.58 -8.05 -21.23
CA GLU A 54 -14.14 -8.51 -22.52
C GLU A 54 -13.54 -7.72 -23.71
N LEU A 55 -13.42 -6.40 -23.57
CA LEU A 55 -12.79 -5.56 -24.59
C LEU A 55 -11.29 -5.87 -24.78
N HIS A 56 -10.56 -6.20 -23.71
CA HIS A 56 -9.14 -6.56 -23.80
C HIS A 56 -8.91 -7.95 -24.40
N GLU A 57 -9.80 -8.91 -24.13
CA GLU A 57 -9.75 -10.23 -24.81
C GLU A 57 -9.98 -10.08 -26.31
N ARG A 58 -10.92 -9.23 -26.71
CA ARG A 58 -11.24 -8.97 -28.12
C ARG A 58 -10.22 -8.06 -28.83
N PHE A 59 -9.67 -7.08 -28.12
CA PHE A 59 -8.73 -6.09 -28.65
C PHE A 59 -7.46 -5.95 -27.78
N PRO A 60 -6.63 -7.00 -27.66
CA PRO A 60 -5.51 -7.05 -26.71
C PRO A 60 -4.36 -6.06 -26.99
N LYS A 61 -4.44 -5.32 -28.10
CA LYS A 61 -3.50 -4.26 -28.48
C LYS A 61 -4.14 -2.86 -28.55
N ASN A 62 -5.42 -2.71 -28.19
CA ASN A 62 -6.03 -1.38 -28.12
C ASN A 62 -5.44 -0.61 -26.93
N VAL A 63 -4.73 0.49 -27.20
CA VAL A 63 -4.05 1.22 -26.13
C VAL A 63 -5.04 1.90 -25.19
N ASN A 64 -6.19 2.38 -25.69
CA ASN A 64 -7.22 3.00 -24.86
C ASN A 64 -7.85 1.98 -23.88
N VAL A 65 -8.10 0.73 -24.32
CA VAL A 65 -8.55 -0.36 -23.43
C VAL A 65 -7.50 -0.70 -22.38
N LEU A 66 -6.21 -0.73 -22.76
CA LEU A 66 -5.12 -0.98 -21.82
C LEU A 66 -4.99 0.15 -20.77
N VAL A 67 -5.09 1.42 -21.20
CA VAL A 67 -5.08 2.59 -20.31
C VAL A 67 -6.32 2.60 -19.40
N LEU A 68 -7.51 2.29 -19.92
CA LEU A 68 -8.73 2.19 -19.11
C LEU A 68 -8.70 1.02 -18.13
N LEU A 69 -8.06 -0.10 -18.45
CA LEU A 69 -7.81 -1.16 -17.47
C LEU A 69 -6.82 -0.69 -16.41
N GLY A 70 -5.74 0.01 -16.77
CA GLY A 70 -4.83 0.65 -15.81
C GLY A 70 -5.56 1.58 -14.85
N ARG A 71 -6.31 2.56 -15.39
CA ARG A 71 -7.15 3.50 -14.61
C ARG A 71 -8.21 2.80 -13.76
N GLY A 72 -8.92 1.81 -14.32
CA GLY A 72 -9.91 1.02 -13.60
C GLY A 72 -9.32 0.26 -12.41
N TYR A 73 -8.15 -0.37 -12.61
CA TYR A 73 -7.41 -1.03 -11.53
C TYR A 73 -6.92 -0.04 -10.46
N MET A 74 -6.49 1.17 -10.83
CA MET A 74 -6.19 2.25 -9.85
C MET A 74 -7.44 2.69 -9.07
N ALA A 75 -8.57 2.91 -9.75
CA ALA A 75 -9.81 3.35 -9.14
C ALA A 75 -10.36 2.32 -8.12
N ILE A 76 -10.13 1.03 -8.36
CA ILE A 76 -10.41 -0.05 -7.38
C ILE A 76 -9.26 -0.33 -6.41
N ARG A 77 -8.26 0.56 -6.36
CA ARG A 77 -7.06 0.53 -5.49
C ARG A 77 -6.17 -0.72 -5.62
N ASN A 78 -6.30 -1.46 -6.72
CA ASN A 78 -5.45 -2.61 -7.06
C ASN A 78 -4.26 -2.15 -7.93
N MET A 79 -3.21 -1.71 -7.26
CA MET A 79 -2.02 -1.16 -7.90
C MET A 79 -1.19 -2.20 -8.72
N PRO A 80 -0.97 -3.44 -8.27
CA PRO A 80 -0.18 -4.42 -9.04
C PRO A 80 -0.77 -4.70 -10.44
N GLU A 81 -2.08 -4.93 -10.54
CA GLU A 81 -2.73 -5.14 -11.84
C GLU A 81 -2.70 -3.88 -12.70
N SER A 82 -2.90 -2.69 -12.10
CA SER A 82 -2.79 -1.40 -12.81
C SER A 82 -1.43 -1.27 -13.53
N LEU A 83 -0.33 -1.52 -12.82
CA LEU A 83 1.02 -1.45 -13.39
C LEU A 83 1.21 -2.40 -14.57
N VAL A 84 0.61 -3.60 -14.54
CA VAL A 84 0.68 -4.57 -15.64
C VAL A 84 0.04 -4.00 -16.92
N TYR A 85 -1.09 -3.31 -16.80
CA TYR A 85 -1.80 -2.76 -17.95
C TYR A 85 -1.16 -1.48 -18.49
N TYR A 86 -0.69 -0.57 -17.63
CA TYR A 86 0.11 0.57 -18.08
C TYR A 86 1.43 0.14 -18.72
N LYS A 87 2.12 -0.87 -18.18
CA LYS A 87 3.34 -1.42 -18.79
C LYS A 87 3.08 -1.99 -20.20
N LYS A 88 1.91 -2.58 -20.45
CA LYS A 88 1.49 -2.97 -21.81
C LYS A 88 1.25 -1.75 -22.69
N ALA A 89 0.52 -0.74 -22.20
CA ALA A 89 0.21 0.48 -22.96
C ALA A 89 1.49 1.23 -23.39
N ILE A 90 2.42 1.46 -22.47
CA ILE A 90 3.68 2.17 -22.74
C ILE A 90 4.67 1.35 -23.58
N THR A 91 4.52 0.01 -23.65
CA THR A 91 5.26 -0.81 -24.61
C THR A 91 4.77 -0.59 -26.05
N LEU A 92 3.52 -0.16 -26.25
CA LEU A 92 2.95 0.14 -27.56
C LEU A 92 3.16 1.60 -27.97
N MET A 93 3.07 2.55 -27.02
CA MET A 93 3.30 3.98 -27.26
C MET A 93 4.22 4.56 -26.16
N PRO A 94 5.56 4.42 -26.31
CA PRO A 94 6.51 4.72 -25.24
C PRO A 94 6.73 6.20 -24.96
N THR A 95 6.47 7.06 -25.95
CA THR A 95 6.66 8.52 -25.88
C THR A 95 5.36 9.29 -25.65
N GLU A 96 4.22 8.61 -25.49
CA GLU A 96 2.93 9.28 -25.31
C GLU A 96 2.86 9.97 -23.93
N PRO A 97 2.64 11.30 -23.85
CA PRO A 97 2.68 12.01 -22.57
C PRO A 97 1.59 11.57 -21.57
N ASP A 98 0.33 11.39 -21.98
CA ASP A 98 -0.72 10.91 -21.03
C ASP A 98 -0.37 9.53 -20.48
N ILE A 99 0.13 8.62 -21.31
CA ILE A 99 0.48 7.26 -20.86
C ILE A 99 1.68 7.29 -19.89
N ASN A 100 2.69 8.12 -20.16
CA ASN A 100 3.79 8.32 -19.20
C ASN A 100 3.27 8.94 -17.91
N PHE A 101 2.44 9.99 -17.97
CA PHE A 101 1.86 10.66 -16.81
C PHE A 101 1.04 9.69 -15.94
N GLN A 102 0.05 9.01 -16.54
CA GLN A 102 -0.83 8.06 -15.84
C GLN A 102 -0.07 6.85 -15.29
N TYR A 103 0.92 6.33 -16.01
CA TYR A 103 1.80 5.29 -15.48
C TYR A 103 2.68 5.81 -14.33
N GLY A 104 3.11 7.07 -14.38
CA GLY A 104 3.78 7.75 -13.29
C GLY A 104 2.93 7.80 -12.02
N ILE A 105 1.66 8.19 -12.11
CA ILE A 105 0.72 8.17 -10.97
C ILE A 105 0.53 6.73 -10.44
N ALA A 106 0.40 5.75 -11.33
CA ALA A 106 0.28 4.34 -10.93
C ALA A 106 1.54 3.84 -10.20
N LEU A 107 2.72 4.23 -10.68
CA LEU A 107 4.01 3.93 -10.04
C LEU A 107 4.15 4.64 -8.69
N GLU A 108 3.77 5.92 -8.57
CA GLU A 108 3.78 6.67 -7.32
C GLU A 108 2.85 6.01 -6.29
N SER A 109 1.63 5.65 -6.71
CA SER A 109 0.61 4.99 -5.88
C SER A 109 1.00 3.57 -5.45
N ALA A 110 1.79 2.87 -6.27
CA ALA A 110 2.40 1.58 -5.96
C ALA A 110 3.73 1.69 -5.18
N GLY A 111 4.25 2.92 -5.00
CA GLY A 111 5.52 3.18 -4.33
C GLY A 111 6.79 2.95 -5.16
N HIS A 112 6.69 2.73 -6.46
CA HIS A 112 7.85 2.71 -7.35
C HIS A 112 8.32 4.14 -7.70
N LEU A 113 8.64 4.93 -6.67
CA LEU A 113 8.86 6.38 -6.76
C LEU A 113 9.96 6.79 -7.74
N ASP A 114 11.10 6.09 -7.75
CA ASP A 114 12.20 6.39 -8.69
C ASP A 114 11.77 6.19 -10.15
N HIS A 115 10.95 5.16 -10.42
CA HIS A 115 10.34 4.96 -11.73
C HIS A 115 9.23 5.98 -12.01
N ALA A 116 8.47 6.43 -11.01
CA ALA A 116 7.46 7.46 -11.15
C ALA A 116 8.09 8.80 -11.53
N LEU A 117 9.18 9.18 -10.86
CA LEU A 117 9.99 10.36 -11.17
C LEU A 117 10.50 10.32 -12.61
N ASP A 118 11.09 9.20 -13.05
CA ASP A 118 11.51 8.92 -14.44
C ASP A 118 10.35 9.04 -15.45
N ARG A 119 9.09 8.76 -15.07
CA ARG A 119 7.93 9.02 -15.93
C ARG A 119 7.55 10.50 -15.97
N PHE A 120 7.46 11.16 -14.82
CA PHE A 120 7.11 12.59 -14.78
C PHE A 120 8.16 13.45 -15.49
N GLU A 121 9.44 13.13 -15.36
CA GLU A 121 10.52 13.83 -16.07
C GLU A 121 10.46 13.65 -17.60
N ARG A 122 9.97 12.50 -18.10
CA ARG A 122 9.67 12.35 -19.55
C ARG A 122 8.51 13.23 -19.99
N VAL A 123 7.43 13.33 -19.20
CA VAL A 123 6.30 14.23 -19.50
C VAL A 123 6.77 15.68 -19.55
N LEU A 124 7.58 16.10 -18.57
CA LEU A 124 8.08 17.47 -18.45
C LEU A 124 9.12 17.84 -19.51
N LYS A 125 9.77 16.86 -20.15
CA LYS A 125 10.66 17.10 -21.29
C LYS A 125 9.90 17.64 -22.51
N ASP A 126 8.74 17.05 -22.80
CA ASP A 126 7.92 17.41 -23.95
C ASP A 126 6.88 18.50 -23.59
N LEU A 127 6.45 18.57 -22.33
CA LEU A 127 5.48 19.52 -21.79
C LEU A 127 6.00 20.20 -20.50
N PRO A 128 6.95 21.16 -20.57
CA PRO A 128 7.59 21.77 -19.40
C PRO A 128 6.63 22.50 -18.44
N ASN A 129 5.48 22.93 -18.95
CA ASN A 129 4.43 23.63 -18.18
C ASN A 129 3.28 22.70 -17.78
N HIS A 130 3.47 21.37 -17.77
CA HIS A 130 2.42 20.43 -17.35
C HIS A 130 2.24 20.45 -15.83
N PHE A 131 1.36 21.33 -15.33
CA PHE A 131 1.07 21.56 -13.91
C PHE A 131 1.06 20.27 -13.06
N TYR A 132 0.22 19.29 -13.42
CA TYR A 132 0.09 18.07 -12.62
C TYR A 132 1.38 17.22 -12.60
N ALA A 133 2.18 17.19 -13.68
CA ALA A 133 3.43 16.45 -13.70
C ALA A 133 4.50 17.13 -12.82
N LEU A 134 4.51 18.47 -12.74
CA LEU A 134 5.34 19.22 -11.80
C LEU A 134 4.92 18.95 -10.34
N ARG A 135 3.61 18.95 -10.05
CA ARG A 135 3.07 18.64 -8.72
C ARG A 135 3.35 17.19 -8.29
N HIS A 136 3.16 16.23 -9.19
CA HIS A 136 3.48 14.82 -8.93
C HIS A 136 5.00 14.61 -8.77
N ARG A 137 5.84 15.24 -9.59
CA ARG A 137 7.31 15.26 -9.38
C ARG A 137 7.68 15.81 -7.99
N THR A 138 7.07 16.91 -7.57
CA THR A 138 7.27 17.53 -6.25
C THR A 138 6.92 16.57 -5.10
N SER A 139 5.72 15.97 -5.17
CA SER A 139 5.22 14.94 -4.24
C SER A 139 6.08 13.67 -4.21
N THR A 140 6.57 13.24 -5.36
CA THR A 140 7.46 12.10 -5.50
C THR A 140 8.85 12.41 -4.92
N LEU A 141 9.38 13.62 -5.05
CA LEU A 141 10.65 14.04 -4.42
C LEU A 141 10.55 14.07 -2.89
N ASP A 142 9.48 14.66 -2.32
CA ASP A 142 9.22 14.57 -0.88
C ASP A 142 9.06 13.10 -0.46
N SER A 143 8.40 12.31 -1.31
CA SER A 143 8.22 10.88 -1.05
C SER A 143 9.48 10.04 -1.18
N LEU A 144 10.50 10.51 -1.89
CA LEU A 144 11.87 9.99 -1.87
C LEU A 144 12.67 10.51 -0.66
N GLY A 145 12.07 11.34 0.21
CA GLY A 145 12.72 12.00 1.33
C GLY A 145 13.68 13.13 0.92
N ARG A 146 13.67 13.53 -0.36
CA ARG A 146 14.49 14.61 -0.91
C ARG A 146 13.80 15.96 -0.64
N LYS A 147 13.62 16.26 0.66
CA LYS A 147 12.78 17.36 1.14
C LYS A 147 13.16 18.72 0.57
N ASP A 148 14.45 19.01 0.46
CA ASP A 148 14.93 20.30 -0.05
C ASP A 148 14.67 20.43 -1.56
N ASP A 149 14.99 19.40 -2.35
CA ASP A 149 14.64 19.34 -3.78
C ASP A 149 13.12 19.44 -4.02
N ALA A 150 12.32 18.86 -3.13
CA ALA A 150 10.87 18.91 -3.20
C ALA A 150 10.35 20.33 -2.88
N PHE A 151 10.89 20.98 -1.86
CA PHE A 151 10.54 22.36 -1.53
C PHE A 151 10.98 23.36 -2.62
N GLU A 152 12.16 23.16 -3.22
CA GLU A 152 12.61 23.93 -4.37
C GLU A 152 11.67 23.73 -5.59
N ALA A 153 11.26 22.49 -5.86
CA ALA A 153 10.30 22.18 -6.92
C ALA A 153 8.91 22.79 -6.65
N TYR A 154 8.45 22.79 -5.40
CA TYR A 154 7.20 23.45 -4.99
C TYR A 154 7.28 24.97 -5.17
N THR A 155 8.38 25.59 -4.72
CA THR A 155 8.59 27.04 -4.86
C THR A 155 8.57 27.44 -6.34
N LYS A 156 9.30 26.71 -7.19
CA LYS A 156 9.31 26.92 -8.65
C LYS A 156 7.93 26.72 -9.28
N LEU A 157 7.15 25.73 -8.83
CA LEU A 157 5.78 25.52 -9.27
C LEU A 157 4.87 26.71 -8.91
N CYS A 158 4.99 27.26 -7.69
CA CYS A 158 4.27 28.45 -7.28
C CYS A 158 4.69 29.70 -8.09
N GLU A 159 5.99 29.90 -8.33
CA GLU A 159 6.50 31.00 -9.16
C GLU A 159 6.01 30.91 -10.62
N GLN A 160 6.12 29.73 -11.23
CA GLN A 160 5.77 29.47 -12.64
C GLN A 160 4.28 29.70 -12.94
N PHE A 161 3.40 29.52 -11.94
CA PHE A 161 1.95 29.68 -12.07
C PHE A 161 1.38 30.86 -11.26
N LYS A 162 2.23 31.74 -10.73
CA LYS A 162 1.81 32.87 -9.88
C LYS A 162 0.75 33.78 -10.53
N ASP A 163 0.96 34.10 -11.81
CA ASP A 163 0.07 34.96 -12.60
C ASP A 163 -0.85 34.14 -13.53
N ALA A 164 -0.90 32.81 -13.37
CA ALA A 164 -1.72 31.92 -14.18
C ALA A 164 -3.15 31.80 -13.62
N GLN A 165 -4.14 31.80 -14.51
CA GLN A 165 -5.52 31.47 -14.13
C GLN A 165 -5.65 29.96 -13.94
N LEU A 166 -5.31 29.49 -12.74
CA LEU A 166 -5.45 28.10 -12.33
C LEU A 166 -6.93 27.73 -12.09
N ASP A 167 -7.29 26.50 -12.41
CA ASP A 167 -8.61 25.95 -12.07
C ASP A 167 -8.70 25.57 -10.57
N PRO A 168 -9.92 25.32 -10.04
CA PRO A 168 -10.07 24.96 -8.63
C PRO A 168 -9.30 23.70 -8.21
N GLU A 169 -9.20 22.68 -9.06
CA GLU A 169 -8.50 21.41 -8.75
C GLU A 169 -6.99 21.66 -8.62
N GLN A 170 -6.40 22.42 -9.55
CA GLN A 170 -5.01 22.85 -9.52
C GLN A 170 -4.69 23.64 -8.25
N LEU A 171 -5.53 24.62 -7.91
CA LEU A 171 -5.37 25.43 -6.71
C LEU A 171 -5.50 24.61 -5.41
N ASN A 172 -6.42 23.64 -5.37
CA ASN A 172 -6.55 22.70 -4.26
C ASN A 172 -5.29 21.83 -4.11
N SER A 173 -4.74 21.37 -5.24
CA SER A 173 -3.48 20.62 -5.32
C SER A 173 -2.29 21.41 -4.76
N LEU A 174 -2.19 22.71 -5.07
CA LEU A 174 -1.16 23.59 -4.51
C LEU A 174 -1.29 23.75 -2.99
N ALA A 175 -2.52 23.95 -2.48
CA ALA A 175 -2.76 24.15 -1.06
C ALA A 175 -2.41 22.89 -0.23
N ILE A 176 -2.82 21.70 -0.67
CA ILE A 176 -2.47 20.42 -0.02
C ILE A 176 -0.95 20.20 -0.04
N THR A 177 -0.28 20.55 -1.15
CA THR A 177 1.16 20.37 -1.31
C THR A 177 1.92 21.37 -0.42
N GLY A 178 1.54 22.65 -0.37
CA GLY A 178 2.15 23.66 0.51
C GLY A 178 2.03 23.31 1.99
N ALA A 179 0.82 22.93 2.42
CA ALA A 179 0.56 22.48 3.79
C ALA A 179 1.42 21.29 4.24
N SER A 180 1.91 20.45 3.32
CA SER A 180 2.86 19.38 3.67
C SER A 180 4.27 19.88 4.03
N PHE A 181 4.67 21.05 3.52
CA PHE A 181 5.96 21.68 3.81
C PHE A 181 5.90 22.68 4.98
N ALA A 182 4.73 23.20 5.32
CA ALA A 182 4.57 24.24 6.33
C ALA A 182 5.23 23.96 7.70
N PRO A 183 5.15 22.75 8.30
CA PRO A 183 5.80 22.46 9.58
C PRO A 183 7.33 22.69 9.62
N ASP A 184 8.00 22.67 8.47
CA ASP A 184 9.45 22.80 8.34
C ASP A 184 9.87 24.08 7.56
N ARG A 185 9.00 24.67 6.71
CA ARG A 185 9.42 25.62 5.63
C ARG A 185 8.46 26.78 5.26
N THR A 186 7.19 26.81 5.68
CA THR A 186 6.24 27.91 5.33
C THR A 186 5.41 28.32 6.55
N ASP A 187 4.56 29.35 6.43
CA ASP A 187 3.66 29.71 7.52
C ASP A 187 2.55 28.63 7.69
N ALA A 188 2.44 28.10 8.91
CA ALA A 188 1.49 27.05 9.25
C ALA A 188 0.06 27.58 9.46
N GLU A 189 -0.11 28.84 9.88
CA GLU A 189 -1.42 29.49 10.06
C GLU A 189 -2.00 29.85 8.69
N GLU A 190 -1.20 30.49 7.81
CA GLU A 190 -1.61 30.82 6.43
C GLU A 190 -2.01 29.55 5.65
N SER A 191 -1.29 28.45 5.89
CA SER A 191 -1.59 27.14 5.30
C SER A 191 -2.88 26.51 5.85
N ILE A 192 -3.21 26.77 7.13
CA ILE A 192 -4.49 26.37 7.72
C ILE A 192 -5.61 27.19 7.08
N GLU A 193 -5.57 28.52 7.18
CA GLU A 193 -6.59 29.43 6.66
C GLU A 193 -6.92 29.15 5.17
N THR A 194 -5.87 28.94 4.36
CA THR A 194 -6.00 28.64 2.93
C THR A 194 -6.68 27.29 2.67
N LEU A 195 -6.40 26.25 3.47
CA LEU A 195 -7.02 24.94 3.31
C LEU A 195 -8.45 24.89 3.87
N GLU A 196 -8.71 25.54 5.00
CA GLU A 196 -10.03 25.60 5.63
C GLU A 196 -11.03 26.28 4.68
N ALA A 197 -10.70 27.49 4.19
CA ALA A 197 -11.55 28.23 3.26
C ALA A 197 -11.88 27.45 1.97
N ARG A 198 -10.95 26.61 1.49
CA ARG A 198 -11.16 25.71 0.34
C ARG A 198 -12.08 24.54 0.64
N ILE A 199 -11.96 23.96 1.83
CA ILE A 199 -12.76 22.81 2.26
C ILE A 199 -14.20 23.21 2.59
N GLU A 200 -14.43 24.41 3.12
CA GLU A 200 -15.79 24.90 3.43
C GLU A 200 -16.69 25.04 2.19
N HIS A 201 -16.11 25.39 1.04
CA HIS A 201 -16.84 25.78 -0.16
C HIS A 201 -16.83 24.71 -1.28
N THR A 202 -16.44 23.47 -0.97
CA THR A 202 -16.23 22.41 -1.98
C THR A 202 -17.10 21.17 -1.79
N GLY A 203 -17.46 20.52 -2.90
CA GLY A 203 -17.96 19.15 -2.93
C GLY A 203 -16.89 18.09 -3.24
N ASP A 204 -15.63 18.52 -3.42
CA ASP A 204 -14.50 17.64 -3.77
C ASP A 204 -14.10 16.74 -2.59
N ARG A 205 -14.44 15.46 -2.70
CA ARG A 205 -14.12 14.43 -1.71
C ARG A 205 -12.62 14.19 -1.52
N GLU A 206 -11.79 14.33 -2.55
CA GLU A 206 -10.33 14.16 -2.39
C GLU A 206 -9.72 15.34 -1.65
N LEU A 207 -10.11 16.59 -1.98
CA LEU A 207 -9.70 17.76 -1.18
C LEU A 207 -10.14 17.62 0.27
N ILE A 208 -11.42 17.30 0.54
CA ILE A 208 -11.89 17.17 1.93
C ILE A 208 -11.10 16.08 2.66
N ARG A 209 -10.88 14.90 2.04
CA ARG A 209 -10.12 13.78 2.61
C ARG A 209 -8.65 14.15 2.87
N ALA A 210 -7.91 14.52 1.84
CA ALA A 210 -6.47 14.76 1.93
C ALA A 210 -6.15 16.06 2.70
N GLY A 211 -6.90 17.13 2.44
CA GLY A 211 -6.76 18.42 3.11
C GLY A 211 -7.05 18.35 4.60
N SER A 212 -8.12 17.64 5.02
CA SER A 212 -8.41 17.47 6.46
C SER A 212 -7.30 16.70 7.20
N ILE A 213 -6.65 15.71 6.55
CA ILE A 213 -5.51 15.01 7.15
C ILE A 213 -4.28 15.93 7.28
N GLN A 214 -4.06 16.86 6.35
CA GLN A 214 -3.00 17.87 6.48
C GLN A 214 -3.34 18.91 7.56
N LEU A 215 -4.56 19.44 7.61
CA LEU A 215 -5.01 20.33 8.68
C LEU A 215 -4.82 19.69 10.05
N GLY A 216 -5.24 18.43 10.24
CA GLY A 216 -4.99 17.71 11.49
C GLY A 216 -3.50 17.60 11.84
N ARG A 217 -2.60 17.53 10.85
CA ARG A 217 -1.14 17.58 11.09
C ARG A 217 -0.65 18.98 11.46
N LEU A 218 -1.17 20.04 10.84
CA LEU A 218 -0.81 21.44 11.13
C LEU A 218 -1.30 21.87 12.53
N HIS A 219 -2.57 21.66 12.86
CA HIS A 219 -3.08 21.94 14.21
C HIS A 219 -2.30 21.17 15.28
N LYS A 220 -1.95 19.89 15.03
CA LYS A 220 -1.10 19.11 15.95
C LYS A 220 0.33 19.66 16.06
N HIS A 221 0.93 20.17 14.98
CA HIS A 221 2.22 20.85 15.01
C HIS A 221 2.16 22.12 15.88
N LEU A 222 1.08 22.89 15.76
CA LEU A 222 0.76 24.04 16.61
C LEU A 222 0.22 23.67 18.01
N LYS A 223 0.20 22.38 18.37
CA LYS A 223 -0.29 21.81 19.64
C LYS A 223 -1.78 22.06 19.94
N ARG A 224 -2.58 22.38 18.91
CA ARG A 224 -4.05 22.45 18.96
C ARG A 224 -4.65 21.06 18.81
N TYR A 225 -4.62 20.26 19.88
CA TYR A 225 -4.94 18.83 19.78
C TYR A 225 -6.41 18.51 19.51
N ASP A 226 -7.36 19.29 20.04
CA ASP A 226 -8.79 19.08 19.77
C ASP A 226 -9.14 19.39 18.31
N ASP A 227 -8.76 20.56 17.78
CA ASP A 227 -8.94 20.89 16.36
C ASP A 227 -8.28 19.83 15.45
N ALA A 228 -7.07 19.38 15.82
CA ALA A 228 -6.37 18.36 15.06
C ALA A 228 -7.17 17.05 14.98
N PHE A 229 -7.84 16.68 16.07
CA PHE A 229 -8.69 15.51 16.14
C PHE A 229 -9.96 15.67 15.30
N GLU A 230 -10.65 16.80 15.36
CA GLU A 230 -11.82 17.09 14.52
C GLU A 230 -11.48 16.98 13.03
N TRP A 231 -10.33 17.53 12.63
CA TRP A 231 -9.84 17.43 11.26
C TRP A 231 -9.50 15.97 10.86
N TYR A 232 -8.93 15.16 11.76
CA TYR A 232 -8.76 13.72 11.48
C TYR A 232 -10.09 12.96 11.34
N VAL A 233 -11.08 13.25 12.20
CA VAL A 233 -12.44 12.67 12.12
C VAL A 233 -13.11 13.06 10.79
N LYS A 234 -13.09 14.35 10.43
CA LYS A 234 -13.66 14.87 9.17
C LYS A 234 -13.02 14.22 7.94
N GLY A 235 -11.70 14.05 7.93
CA GLY A 235 -10.99 13.36 6.85
C GLY A 235 -11.36 11.87 6.71
N LYS A 236 -11.54 11.16 7.84
CA LYS A 236 -11.98 9.75 7.83
C LYS A 236 -13.46 9.58 7.47
N ALA A 237 -14.32 10.52 7.86
CA ALA A 237 -15.75 10.47 7.58
C ALA A 237 -16.09 10.46 6.08
N VAL A 238 -15.26 11.06 5.22
CA VAL A 238 -15.51 11.17 3.76
C VAL A 238 -15.80 9.81 3.10
N ASP A 239 -14.90 8.84 3.31
CA ASP A 239 -15.02 7.49 2.73
C ASP A 239 -15.47 6.45 3.75
N LYS A 240 -16.02 6.87 4.90
CA LYS A 240 -16.55 5.93 5.88
C LYS A 240 -17.80 5.25 5.30
N ASP A 241 -17.69 3.94 5.10
CA ASP A 241 -18.78 3.04 4.74
C ASP A 241 -18.96 2.01 5.88
N HIS A 242 -19.94 1.12 5.75
CA HIS A 242 -20.22 0.10 6.76
C HIS A 242 -19.06 -0.91 6.92
N TRP A 243 -18.74 -1.23 8.18
CA TRP A 243 -17.87 -2.33 8.58
C TRP A 243 -18.54 -3.13 9.69
N ASP A 244 -18.73 -4.44 9.48
CA ASP A 244 -19.21 -5.35 10.52
C ASP A 244 -17.99 -5.96 11.26
N CYS A 245 -17.70 -5.41 12.43
CA CYS A 245 -16.65 -5.94 13.30
C CYS A 245 -16.99 -7.30 13.92
N ASP A 246 -18.28 -7.66 14.07
CA ASP A 246 -18.70 -8.96 14.61
C ASP A 246 -18.68 -10.06 13.55
N GLU A 247 -18.95 -9.73 12.28
CA GLU A 247 -18.61 -10.59 11.14
C GLU A 247 -17.10 -10.81 11.08
N TYR A 248 -16.30 -9.75 11.16
CA TYR A 248 -14.84 -9.90 11.10
C TYR A 248 -14.32 -10.81 12.23
N SER A 249 -14.75 -10.60 13.48
CA SER A 249 -14.37 -11.48 14.60
C SER A 249 -14.81 -12.93 14.36
N ARG A 250 -16.01 -13.20 13.81
CA ARG A 250 -16.45 -14.57 13.44
C ARG A 250 -15.56 -15.19 12.36
N ARG A 251 -15.04 -14.42 11.42
CA ARG A 251 -14.12 -14.93 10.40
C ARG A 251 -12.73 -15.21 10.96
N ILE A 252 -12.34 -14.48 12.00
CA ILE A 252 -11.11 -14.71 12.77
C ILE A 252 -11.24 -15.99 13.62
N ASP A 253 -12.41 -16.22 14.21
CA ASP A 253 -12.75 -17.48 14.89
C ASP A 253 -12.56 -18.67 13.93
N ASN A 254 -13.22 -18.63 12.76
CA ASN A 254 -13.07 -19.65 11.70
C ASN A 254 -11.63 -19.82 11.18
N LEU A 255 -10.85 -18.73 11.07
CA LEU A 255 -9.44 -18.80 10.65
C LEU A 255 -8.60 -19.56 11.68
N ILE A 256 -8.78 -19.26 12.97
CA ILE A 256 -8.05 -19.94 14.05
C ILE A 256 -8.43 -21.43 14.08
N GLU A 257 -9.72 -21.74 13.98
CA GLU A 257 -10.23 -23.13 13.91
C GLU A 257 -9.67 -23.91 12.71
N CYS A 258 -9.62 -23.29 11.52
CA CYS A 258 -9.07 -23.91 10.30
C CYS A 258 -7.62 -24.41 10.46
N TRP A 259 -6.83 -23.78 11.35
CA TRP A 259 -5.44 -24.17 11.62
C TRP A 259 -5.28 -25.09 12.84
N ARG A 260 -6.23 -25.14 13.78
CA ARG A 260 -6.18 -26.05 14.95
C ARG A 260 -6.11 -27.53 14.55
N ASP A 261 -6.86 -27.92 13.52
CA ASP A 261 -6.91 -29.31 13.04
C ASP A 261 -5.76 -29.68 12.07
N ASN A 262 -4.92 -28.71 11.71
CA ASN A 262 -3.74 -28.83 10.85
C ASN A 262 -3.89 -29.77 9.61
N GLN A 263 -4.98 -29.59 8.86
CA GLN A 263 -5.30 -30.44 7.70
C GLN A 263 -4.59 -30.01 6.40
N ILE A 264 -3.87 -28.88 6.42
CA ILE A 264 -3.17 -28.33 5.27
C ILE A 264 -1.76 -28.96 5.20
N PRO A 265 -1.35 -29.61 4.09
CA PRO A 265 -0.04 -30.26 4.01
C PRO A 265 1.11 -29.25 3.86
N PHE A 266 2.30 -29.64 4.29
CA PHE A 266 3.54 -28.95 3.95
C PHE A 266 3.91 -29.17 2.48
N SER A 267 4.54 -28.18 1.85
CA SER A 267 5.08 -28.27 0.49
C SER A 267 6.12 -29.37 0.37
N GLN A 268 5.95 -30.26 -0.61
CA GLN A 268 6.91 -31.29 -1.00
C GLN A 268 7.65 -30.91 -2.30
N ALA A 269 7.52 -29.65 -2.73
CA ALA A 269 8.15 -29.14 -3.91
C ALA A 269 9.69 -29.18 -3.80
N LYS A 270 10.34 -29.80 -4.79
CA LYS A 270 11.81 -29.84 -4.87
C LYS A 270 12.40 -28.45 -5.12
N ASN A 271 13.57 -28.20 -4.55
CA ASN A 271 14.36 -26.97 -4.69
C ASN A 271 13.65 -25.71 -4.15
N ILE A 272 12.82 -25.87 -3.12
CA ILE A 272 12.31 -24.78 -2.29
C ILE A 272 13.30 -24.58 -1.14
N ASP A 273 13.80 -23.36 -1.02
CA ASP A 273 14.60 -22.90 0.11
C ASP A 273 13.85 -21.72 0.73
N GLY A 274 13.06 -22.04 1.76
CA GLY A 274 12.36 -21.05 2.58
C GLY A 274 13.28 -20.38 3.60
N SER A 275 14.41 -21.01 3.98
CA SER A 275 15.29 -20.56 5.07
C SER A 275 15.91 -19.17 4.84
N ARG A 276 16.07 -18.78 3.58
CA ARG A 276 16.52 -17.45 3.15
C ARG A 276 15.42 -16.36 3.21
N LEU A 277 14.17 -16.69 3.52
CA LEU A 277 13.03 -15.77 3.47
C LEU A 277 12.66 -15.30 4.88
N ILE A 278 12.61 -13.98 5.05
CA ILE A 278 12.37 -13.31 6.33
C ILE A 278 11.10 -12.47 6.19
N PHE A 279 10.01 -12.91 6.82
CA PHE A 279 8.74 -12.20 6.81
C PHE A 279 8.69 -11.20 7.97
N ILE A 280 8.30 -9.96 7.70
CA ILE A 280 8.20 -8.90 8.72
C ILE A 280 6.73 -8.47 8.81
N VAL A 281 6.04 -8.98 9.83
CA VAL A 281 4.58 -8.95 9.97
C VAL A 281 4.14 -8.17 11.20
N GLY A 282 2.84 -7.88 11.30
CA GLY A 282 2.22 -7.20 12.44
C GLY A 282 1.21 -6.16 11.97
N MET A 283 0.62 -5.41 12.89
CA MET A 283 -0.23 -4.28 12.51
C MET A 283 0.54 -3.23 11.71
N PRO A 284 -0.06 -2.53 10.72
CA PRO A 284 0.57 -1.35 10.15
C PRO A 284 0.89 -0.34 11.25
N ARG A 285 2.00 0.41 11.12
CA ARG A 285 2.50 1.37 12.13
C ARG A 285 3.04 0.74 13.44
N SER A 286 3.19 -0.59 13.52
CA SER A 286 3.84 -1.32 14.63
C SER A 286 5.38 -1.31 14.63
N GLY A 287 6.03 -0.77 13.60
CA GLY A 287 7.49 -0.75 13.49
C GLY A 287 8.08 -1.63 12.39
N THR A 288 7.29 -2.48 11.71
CA THR A 288 7.74 -3.36 10.59
C THR A 288 8.69 -2.70 9.59
N SER A 289 8.45 -1.44 9.24
CA SER A 289 9.29 -0.72 8.26
C SER A 289 10.59 -0.17 8.85
N LEU A 290 10.68 0.05 10.17
CA LEU A 290 11.94 0.32 10.86
C LEU A 290 12.79 -0.94 10.88
N THR A 291 12.21 -2.08 11.26
CA THR A 291 12.84 -3.40 11.26
C THR A 291 13.43 -3.74 9.90
N GLU A 292 12.67 -3.57 8.81
CA GLU A 292 13.18 -3.81 7.46
C GLU A 292 14.28 -2.82 7.06
N GLN A 293 14.19 -1.54 7.46
CA GLN A 293 15.24 -0.56 7.14
C GLN A 293 16.55 -0.87 7.86
N MET A 294 16.49 -1.36 9.10
CA MET A 294 17.65 -1.83 9.85
C MET A 294 18.25 -3.07 9.17
N LEU A 295 17.47 -4.13 8.97
CA LEU A 295 17.93 -5.35 8.30
C LEU A 295 18.49 -5.09 6.89
N GLY A 296 17.91 -4.13 6.16
CA GLY A 296 18.35 -3.73 4.83
C GLY A 296 19.69 -3.01 4.73
N GLN A 297 20.36 -2.74 5.86
CA GLN A 297 21.76 -2.29 5.85
C GLN A 297 22.75 -3.46 5.70
N LEU A 298 22.29 -4.70 5.93
CA LEU A 298 23.13 -5.88 5.81
C LEU A 298 23.25 -6.33 4.34
N LYS A 299 24.48 -6.34 3.80
CA LYS A 299 24.80 -6.82 2.43
C LYS A 299 24.43 -8.29 2.15
N SER A 300 24.04 -9.04 3.19
CA SER A 300 23.54 -10.40 3.13
C SER A 300 22.02 -10.50 2.91
N ILE A 301 21.28 -9.39 3.02
CA ILE A 301 19.82 -9.31 2.96
C ILE A 301 19.42 -8.35 1.82
N GLU A 302 18.56 -8.80 0.92
CA GLU A 302 17.96 -8.01 -0.16
C GLU A 302 16.52 -7.63 0.25
N PRO A 303 16.21 -6.34 0.52
CA PRO A 303 14.92 -6.00 1.10
C PRO A 303 13.78 -5.86 0.09
N GLY A 304 12.76 -6.71 0.16
CA GLY A 304 11.67 -6.80 -0.81
C GLY A 304 10.55 -5.76 -0.68
N GLY A 305 10.39 -5.11 0.47
CA GLY A 305 9.30 -4.16 0.74
C GLY A 305 7.94 -4.83 0.99
N GLU A 306 6.85 -4.10 0.75
CA GLU A 306 5.47 -4.62 0.83
C GLU A 306 5.16 -5.47 -0.41
N MET A 307 5.50 -6.75 -0.37
CA MET A 307 5.22 -7.67 -1.48
C MET A 307 3.81 -8.24 -1.38
N THR A 308 3.24 -8.64 -2.52
CA THR A 308 1.94 -9.33 -2.59
C THR A 308 2.12 -10.81 -2.96
N VAL A 309 3.31 -11.39 -2.74
CA VAL A 309 3.67 -12.70 -3.28
C VAL A 309 2.79 -13.80 -2.68
N ILE A 310 2.74 -13.91 -1.35
CA ILE A 310 1.93 -14.94 -0.68
C ILE A 310 0.44 -14.77 -1.04
N ASP A 311 -0.11 -13.56 -0.88
CA ASP A 311 -1.51 -13.28 -1.23
C ASP A 311 -1.86 -13.57 -2.70
N SER A 312 -0.91 -13.40 -3.62
CA SER A 312 -1.13 -13.73 -5.04
C SER A 312 -1.26 -15.24 -5.30
N GLU A 313 -0.74 -16.08 -4.42
CA GLU A 313 -0.90 -17.53 -4.51
C GLU A 313 -2.17 -18.04 -3.81
N ILE A 314 -2.74 -17.28 -2.86
CA ILE A 314 -4.03 -17.59 -2.22
C ILE A 314 -5.16 -17.62 -3.27
N PRO A 315 -6.07 -18.61 -3.24
CA PRO A 315 -7.28 -18.66 -4.05
C PRO A 315 -8.05 -17.34 -4.05
N ARG A 316 -8.54 -16.91 -5.23
CA ARG A 316 -9.21 -15.61 -5.41
C ARG A 316 -10.45 -15.38 -4.52
N SER A 317 -11.04 -16.44 -3.99
CA SER A 317 -12.10 -16.40 -2.97
C SER A 317 -11.63 -15.83 -1.63
N GLU A 318 -10.38 -16.11 -1.25
CA GLU A 318 -9.84 -15.94 0.11
C GLU A 318 -8.71 -14.90 0.24
N ARG A 319 -8.18 -14.38 -0.88
CA ARG A 319 -7.13 -13.34 -0.89
C ARG A 319 -7.43 -12.17 0.05
N VAL A 320 -6.50 -11.94 0.98
CA VAL A 320 -6.52 -10.97 2.08
C VAL A 320 -6.29 -9.55 1.57
N THR A 321 -5.27 -9.34 0.73
CA THR A 321 -4.82 -7.97 0.38
C THR A 321 -5.71 -7.27 -0.65
N LEU A 322 -6.43 -8.03 -1.48
CA LEU A 322 -7.16 -7.47 -2.63
C LEU A 322 -8.54 -6.88 -2.32
N ARG A 323 -9.14 -7.13 -1.15
CA ARG A 323 -10.50 -6.64 -0.82
C ARG A 323 -10.71 -6.39 0.69
N HIS A 324 -10.47 -5.14 1.10
CA HIS A 324 -10.93 -4.58 2.38
C HIS A 324 -10.42 -5.32 3.65
N ALA A 325 -9.36 -6.12 3.57
CA ALA A 325 -8.85 -6.94 4.69
C ALA A 325 -9.88 -7.88 5.36
N THR A 326 -11.05 -8.12 4.76
CA THR A 326 -12.11 -8.99 5.32
C THR A 326 -11.87 -10.47 5.03
N ARG A 327 -11.17 -10.78 3.94
CA ARG A 327 -10.96 -12.14 3.45
C ARG A 327 -9.77 -12.78 4.14
N LEU A 328 -9.90 -14.06 4.47
CA LEU A 328 -8.97 -14.89 5.22
C LEU A 328 -9.04 -16.31 4.64
N PRO A 329 -7.95 -17.10 4.68
CA PRO A 329 -7.95 -18.50 4.24
C PRO A 329 -8.58 -19.40 5.31
N ILE A 330 -9.86 -19.70 5.15
CA ILE A 330 -10.70 -20.42 6.12
C ILE A 330 -11.20 -21.78 5.62
N ASP A 331 -11.03 -22.08 4.33
CA ASP A 331 -11.41 -23.36 3.72
C ASP A 331 -10.16 -24.21 3.40
N HIS A 332 -9.77 -25.08 4.34
CA HIS A 332 -8.65 -26.01 4.16
C HIS A 332 -8.79 -26.92 2.94
N THR A 333 -10.01 -27.17 2.44
CA THR A 333 -10.24 -28.06 1.28
C THR A 333 -9.69 -27.48 -0.02
N LEU A 334 -9.46 -26.16 -0.07
CA LEU A 334 -8.83 -25.48 -1.20
C LEU A 334 -7.30 -25.73 -1.30
N TYR A 335 -6.68 -26.32 -0.27
CA TYR A 335 -5.22 -26.38 -0.12
C TYR A 335 -4.65 -27.80 -0.19
N SER A 336 -5.06 -28.57 -1.21
CA SER A 336 -4.45 -29.89 -1.48
C SER A 336 -2.94 -29.82 -1.69
N GLN A 337 -2.23 -30.94 -1.48
CA GLN A 337 -0.76 -31.05 -1.67
C GLN A 337 -0.29 -30.45 -3.00
N ALA A 338 -0.99 -30.76 -4.11
CA ALA A 338 -0.64 -30.27 -5.44
C ALA A 338 -0.78 -28.74 -5.59
N ILE A 339 -1.69 -28.13 -4.82
CA ILE A 339 -1.92 -26.69 -4.78
C ILE A 339 -0.81 -26.02 -3.96
N ILE A 340 -0.54 -26.47 -2.72
CA ILE A 340 0.57 -25.96 -1.89
C ILE A 340 1.91 -26.07 -2.63
N ASP A 341 2.17 -27.20 -3.28
CA ASP A 341 3.36 -27.42 -4.11
C ASP A 341 3.50 -26.44 -5.29
N ALA A 342 2.39 -25.97 -5.84
CA ALA A 342 2.37 -25.01 -6.95
C ALA A 342 2.55 -23.58 -6.43
N MET A 343 1.82 -23.20 -5.37
CA MET A 343 1.94 -21.94 -4.65
C MET A 343 3.40 -21.70 -4.21
N SER A 344 4.01 -22.71 -3.58
CA SER A 344 5.41 -22.72 -3.14
C SER A 344 6.40 -22.44 -4.29
N LYS A 345 6.26 -23.15 -5.41
CA LYS A 345 7.11 -22.96 -6.62
C LYS A 345 6.94 -21.57 -7.23
N ASN A 346 5.72 -21.04 -7.28
CA ASN A 346 5.45 -19.71 -7.81
C ASN A 346 5.98 -18.60 -6.90
N ALA A 347 5.74 -18.69 -5.59
CA ALA A 347 6.26 -17.77 -4.59
C ALA A 347 7.79 -17.72 -4.63
N MET A 348 8.46 -18.88 -4.63
CA MET A 348 9.91 -18.94 -4.80
C MET A 348 10.39 -18.35 -6.12
N LYS A 349 9.66 -18.52 -7.22
CA LYS A 349 9.95 -17.87 -8.51
C LYS A 349 9.80 -16.35 -8.45
N ALA A 350 8.93 -15.81 -7.59
CA ALA A 350 8.81 -14.38 -7.35
C ALA A 350 9.97 -13.85 -6.50
N TYR A 351 10.25 -14.44 -5.33
CA TYR A 351 11.39 -14.03 -4.48
C TYR A 351 12.74 -14.17 -5.21
N ASN A 352 12.91 -15.19 -6.06
CA ASN A 352 14.09 -15.36 -6.91
C ASN A 352 14.27 -14.28 -8.01
N LYS A 353 13.32 -13.35 -8.18
CA LYS A 353 13.51 -12.13 -8.99
C LYS A 353 14.07 -10.97 -8.16
N VAL A 354 13.85 -10.97 -6.85
CA VAL A 354 14.45 -10.01 -5.91
C VAL A 354 15.90 -10.42 -5.68
N SER A 355 16.12 -11.63 -5.13
CA SER A 355 17.45 -12.24 -5.05
C SER A 355 17.38 -13.76 -5.09
N LYS A 356 18.39 -14.38 -5.71
CA LYS A 356 18.63 -15.84 -5.69
C LYS A 356 19.73 -16.26 -4.72
N ARG A 357 20.48 -15.30 -4.16
CA ARG A 357 21.73 -15.54 -3.40
C ARG A 357 21.67 -14.96 -1.99
N LEU A 358 21.01 -13.82 -1.83
CA LEU A 358 20.83 -13.17 -0.54
C LEU A 358 19.56 -13.69 0.14
N ALA A 359 19.50 -13.53 1.45
CA ALA A 359 18.23 -13.58 2.15
C ALA A 359 17.31 -12.48 1.62
N VAL A 360 16.00 -12.65 1.67
CA VAL A 360 15.02 -11.69 1.16
C VAL A 360 14.02 -11.36 2.26
N THR A 361 13.81 -10.08 2.56
CA THR A 361 12.69 -9.68 3.43
C THR A 361 11.41 -9.51 2.63
N ASP A 362 10.30 -10.04 3.12
CA ASP A 362 8.95 -9.63 2.71
C ASP A 362 8.30 -8.89 3.89
N LYS A 363 8.26 -7.56 3.78
CA LYS A 363 7.66 -6.68 4.78
C LYS A 363 6.25 -6.32 4.34
N GLN A 364 5.38 -7.32 4.30
CA GLN A 364 3.94 -7.13 4.17
C GLN A 364 3.31 -7.29 5.57
N PRO A 365 2.86 -6.21 6.24
CA PRO A 365 2.31 -6.30 7.60
C PRO A 365 1.14 -7.29 7.68
N TYR A 366 0.27 -7.28 6.66
CA TYR A 366 -0.85 -8.20 6.45
C TYR A 366 -0.44 -9.60 5.93
N ASN A 367 0.82 -10.01 6.06
CA ASN A 367 1.18 -11.44 6.11
C ASN A 367 1.02 -12.02 7.53
N TYR A 368 0.61 -11.19 8.51
CA TYR A 368 -0.39 -11.63 9.48
C TYR A 368 -1.69 -12.08 8.74
N ALA A 369 -2.58 -12.85 9.36
CA ALA A 369 -3.54 -13.76 8.69
C ALA A 369 -2.95 -14.87 7.78
N LEU A 370 -1.66 -14.85 7.37
CA LEU A 370 -1.03 -15.85 6.48
C LEU A 370 0.20 -16.61 7.04
N ALA A 371 0.65 -16.40 8.29
CA ALA A 371 1.89 -16.99 8.80
C ALA A 371 1.94 -18.54 8.81
N PRO A 372 0.87 -19.27 9.17
CA PRO A 372 0.88 -20.74 9.05
C PRO A 372 0.95 -21.18 7.59
N MET A 373 0.25 -20.50 6.69
CA MET A 373 0.35 -20.76 5.24
C MET A 373 1.77 -20.51 4.71
N ILE A 374 2.47 -19.48 5.22
CA ILE A 374 3.88 -19.23 4.91
C ILE A 374 4.76 -20.41 5.34
N ALA A 375 4.62 -20.91 6.57
CA ALA A 375 5.37 -22.06 7.06
C ALA A 375 5.13 -23.32 6.20
N HIS A 376 3.88 -23.57 5.79
CA HIS A 376 3.51 -24.72 4.96
C HIS A 376 4.01 -24.59 3.51
N MET A 377 3.91 -23.40 2.91
CA MET A 377 4.41 -23.14 1.57
C MET A 377 5.94 -23.10 1.50
N LEU A 378 6.62 -22.59 2.53
CA LEU A 378 8.03 -22.20 2.50
C LEU A 378 8.75 -22.70 3.77
N PRO A 379 8.95 -24.02 3.93
CA PRO A 379 9.59 -24.57 5.14
C PRO A 379 10.93 -23.92 5.48
N GLY A 380 11.10 -23.59 6.77
CA GLY A 380 12.27 -22.89 7.32
C GLY A 380 12.24 -21.37 7.21
N ALA A 381 11.22 -20.77 6.57
CA ALA A 381 11.06 -19.31 6.55
C ALA A 381 10.89 -18.74 7.97
N LYS A 382 11.53 -17.60 8.23
CA LYS A 382 11.55 -16.95 9.55
C LYS A 382 10.57 -15.78 9.59
N ILE A 383 9.85 -15.63 10.70
CA ILE A 383 8.87 -14.55 10.85
C ILE A 383 9.27 -13.62 12.02
N ILE A 384 9.38 -12.33 11.75
CA ILE A 384 9.58 -11.28 12.74
C ILE A 384 8.25 -10.55 12.92
N HIS A 385 7.61 -10.78 14.07
CA HIS A 385 6.38 -10.14 14.45
C HIS A 385 6.68 -8.82 15.18
N CYS A 386 6.39 -7.70 14.54
CA CYS A 386 6.57 -6.38 15.14
C CYS A 386 5.33 -6.02 15.96
N THR A 387 5.51 -5.81 17.26
CA THR A 387 4.46 -5.41 18.21
C THR A 387 4.65 -3.97 18.65
N ARG A 388 3.58 -3.34 19.11
CA ARG A 388 3.56 -1.96 19.59
C ARG A 388 2.33 -1.75 20.47
N ASP A 389 2.38 -0.84 21.44
CA ASP A 389 1.22 -0.47 22.24
C ASP A 389 -0.05 -0.26 21.38
N ALA A 390 -1.17 -0.81 21.84
CA ALA A 390 -2.41 -0.88 21.09
C ALA A 390 -2.99 0.51 20.80
N MET A 391 -3.02 1.39 21.80
CA MET A 391 -3.53 2.74 21.67
C MET A 391 -2.69 3.56 20.69
N ASP A 392 -1.36 3.47 20.82
CA ASP A 392 -0.39 4.19 20.01
C ASP A 392 -0.34 3.68 18.55
N CYS A 393 -0.52 2.37 18.36
CA CYS A 393 -0.64 1.74 17.04
C CYS A 393 -1.95 2.14 16.36
N CYS A 394 -3.09 1.97 17.03
CA CYS A 394 -4.40 2.30 16.48
C CYS A 394 -4.55 3.80 16.22
N PHE A 395 -4.17 4.67 17.16
CA PHE A 395 -4.20 6.13 16.92
C PHE A 395 -3.32 6.54 15.73
N SER A 396 -2.16 5.90 15.56
CA SER A 396 -1.33 6.16 14.38
C SER A 396 -1.94 5.61 13.08
N ASN A 397 -2.80 4.60 13.10
CA ASN A 397 -3.56 4.13 11.94
C ASN A 397 -4.73 5.08 11.62
N PHE A 398 -5.49 5.50 12.63
CA PHE A 398 -6.58 6.46 12.49
C PHE A 398 -6.11 7.81 11.91
N THR A 399 -4.95 8.31 12.34
CA THR A 399 -4.38 9.58 11.83
C THR A 399 -3.60 9.44 10.52
N THR A 400 -3.63 8.27 9.87
CA THR A 400 -2.96 8.02 8.58
C THR A 400 -3.96 8.01 7.41
N ALA A 401 -3.62 8.77 6.37
CA ALA A 401 -4.20 8.61 5.03
C ALA A 401 -3.52 7.42 4.33
N PHE A 402 -4.23 6.30 4.24
CA PHE A 402 -3.76 5.11 3.51
C PHE A 402 -4.16 5.17 2.04
N THR A 403 -3.28 4.69 1.15
CA THR A 403 -3.56 4.55 -0.28
C THR A 403 -4.52 3.40 -0.58
N GLN A 404 -4.46 2.32 0.22
CA GLN A 404 -5.45 1.25 0.24
C GLN A 404 -6.60 1.56 1.20
N LEU A 405 -7.78 0.99 0.93
CA LEU A 405 -8.97 1.20 1.77
C LEU A 405 -8.96 0.23 2.95
N HIS A 406 -8.56 0.73 4.12
CA HIS A 406 -8.62 0.02 5.39
C HIS A 406 -9.80 0.56 6.21
N MET A 407 -11.01 0.06 5.93
CA MET A 407 -12.26 0.60 6.48
C MET A 407 -12.30 0.60 8.01
N GLN A 408 -11.70 -0.40 8.64
CA GLN A 408 -11.54 -0.47 10.09
C GLN A 408 -10.82 0.75 10.68
N THR A 409 -10.02 1.50 9.89
CA THR A 409 -9.33 2.72 10.34
C THR A 409 -10.16 4.00 10.23
N HIS A 410 -11.42 3.92 9.80
CA HIS A 410 -12.34 5.06 9.65
C HIS A 410 -13.26 5.26 10.88
N ASP A 411 -13.15 4.38 11.87
CA ASP A 411 -13.86 4.45 13.14
C ASP A 411 -12.97 3.93 14.27
N LEU A 412 -13.00 4.59 15.42
CA LEU A 412 -12.13 4.24 16.54
C LEU A 412 -12.55 2.93 17.24
N TYR A 413 -13.85 2.68 17.38
CA TYR A 413 -14.37 1.46 17.97
C TYR A 413 -14.12 0.25 17.06
N TRP A 414 -14.35 0.40 15.74
CA TRP A 414 -14.00 -0.66 14.77
C TRP A 414 -12.50 -0.96 14.76
N LEU A 415 -11.65 0.05 14.87
CA LEU A 415 -10.21 -0.12 14.89
C LEU A 415 -9.73 -0.85 16.15
N GLY A 416 -10.35 -0.56 17.30
CA GLY A 416 -10.08 -1.25 18.56
C GLY A 416 -10.47 -2.73 18.50
N ARG A 417 -11.68 -3.02 18.01
CA ARG A 417 -12.18 -4.39 17.77
C ARG A 417 -11.25 -5.17 16.84
N TYR A 418 -10.84 -4.55 15.73
CA TYR A 418 -9.91 -5.15 14.76
C TYR A 418 -8.52 -5.45 15.35
N TYR A 419 -7.98 -4.55 16.18
CA TYR A 419 -6.69 -4.78 16.84
C TYR A 419 -6.76 -5.95 17.82
N ALA A 420 -7.84 -6.06 18.59
CA ALA A 420 -8.04 -7.20 19.48
C ALA A 420 -8.14 -8.54 18.71
N ASP A 421 -8.82 -8.57 17.56
CA ASP A 421 -8.83 -9.75 16.69
C ASP A 421 -7.45 -10.08 16.10
N TYR A 422 -6.64 -9.08 15.76
CA TYR A 422 -5.24 -9.27 15.39
C TYR A 422 -4.43 -9.93 16.53
N GLU A 423 -4.57 -9.46 17.78
CA GLU A 423 -3.90 -10.10 18.93
C GLU A 423 -4.35 -11.55 19.15
N ARG A 424 -5.62 -11.88 18.88
CA ARG A 424 -6.15 -13.25 18.95
C ARG A 424 -5.51 -14.15 17.90
N VAL A 425 -5.39 -13.68 16.65
CA VAL A 425 -4.71 -14.40 15.56
C VAL A 425 -3.24 -14.66 15.91
N MET A 426 -2.51 -13.63 16.33
CA MET A 426 -1.08 -13.78 16.62
C MET A 426 -0.83 -14.76 17.77
N ARG A 427 -1.64 -14.70 18.84
CA ARG A 427 -1.55 -15.64 19.95
C ARG A 427 -1.76 -17.10 19.50
N ALA A 428 -2.81 -17.35 18.73
CA ALA A 428 -3.10 -18.70 18.21
C ALA A 428 -1.96 -19.26 17.34
N TRP A 429 -1.16 -18.40 16.72
CA TRP A 429 -0.03 -18.83 15.90
C TRP A 429 1.27 -19.06 16.66
N HIS A 430 1.49 -18.36 17.77
CA HIS A 430 2.59 -18.70 18.68
C HIS A 430 2.40 -20.08 19.34
N GLU A 431 1.18 -20.62 19.32
CA GLU A 431 0.85 -21.98 19.76
C GLU A 431 1.14 -23.05 18.67
N LEU A 432 1.41 -22.65 17.42
CA LEU A 432 1.70 -23.57 16.30
C LEU A 432 3.22 -23.81 16.16
N PRO A 433 3.74 -25.02 16.46
CA PRO A 433 5.19 -25.29 16.47
C PRO A 433 5.88 -25.18 15.10
N GLU A 434 5.13 -25.25 13.99
CA GLU A 434 5.62 -25.04 12.64
C GLU A 434 5.84 -23.56 12.27
N VAL A 435 5.26 -22.62 13.03
CA VAL A 435 5.36 -21.18 12.76
C VAL A 435 6.57 -20.60 13.50
N GLU A 436 7.75 -20.68 12.86
CA GLU A 436 8.98 -20.11 13.41
C GLU A 436 8.92 -18.58 13.46
N MET A 437 8.64 -18.03 14.64
CA MET A 437 8.38 -16.61 14.86
C MET A 437 9.14 -16.02 16.07
N ILE A 438 9.53 -14.75 15.98
CA ILE A 438 10.02 -13.94 17.10
C ILE A 438 9.27 -12.62 17.23
N ASP A 439 8.98 -12.21 18.47
CA ASP A 439 8.41 -10.89 18.77
C ASP A 439 9.48 -9.80 18.88
N LEU A 440 9.13 -8.61 18.39
CA LEU A 440 9.94 -7.40 18.45
C LEU A 440 9.04 -6.20 18.79
N SER A 441 9.03 -5.79 20.06
CA SER A 441 8.35 -4.56 20.47
C SER A 441 9.05 -3.35 19.89
N TYR A 442 8.25 -2.41 19.38
CA TYR A 442 8.70 -1.11 18.92
C TYR A 442 9.33 -0.30 20.05
N GLU A 443 8.69 -0.29 21.22
CA GLU A 443 9.13 0.42 22.42
C GLU A 443 10.48 -0.10 22.90
N GLU A 444 10.65 -1.42 22.98
CA GLU A 444 11.93 -2.11 23.21
C GLU A 444 12.99 -1.68 22.19
N LEU A 445 12.68 -1.82 20.89
CA LEU A 445 13.61 -1.58 19.78
C LEU A 445 14.11 -0.12 19.72
N VAL A 446 13.27 0.88 20.01
CA VAL A 446 13.72 2.28 19.98
C VAL A 446 14.44 2.72 21.27
N GLN A 447 14.34 1.95 22.36
CA GLN A 447 15.06 2.19 23.61
C GLN A 447 16.44 1.54 23.63
N ASP A 448 16.55 0.25 23.25
CA ASP A 448 17.81 -0.48 23.12
C ASP A 448 17.92 -1.21 21.77
N PRO A 449 18.21 -0.47 20.68
CA PRO A 449 18.24 -1.05 19.34
C PRO A 449 19.34 -2.10 19.17
N GLU A 450 20.42 -2.05 19.96
CA GLU A 450 21.51 -3.01 19.84
C GLU A 450 21.10 -4.37 20.39
N THR A 451 20.64 -4.44 21.64
CA THR A 451 20.21 -5.71 22.26
C THR A 451 19.09 -6.36 21.45
N HIS A 452 18.07 -5.59 21.06
CA HIS A 452 16.92 -6.13 20.35
C HIS A 452 17.25 -6.54 18.91
N MET A 453 18.11 -5.82 18.18
CA MET A 453 18.54 -6.29 16.86
C MET A 453 19.55 -7.45 16.93
N ARG A 454 20.42 -7.55 17.95
CA ARG A 454 21.24 -8.75 18.18
C ARG A 454 20.35 -10.00 18.37
N ARG A 455 19.26 -9.88 19.15
CA ARG A 455 18.25 -10.93 19.32
C ARG A 455 17.62 -11.36 17.99
N VAL A 456 17.20 -10.38 17.16
CA VAL A 456 16.63 -10.63 15.83
C VAL A 456 17.62 -11.32 14.90
N LEU A 457 18.86 -10.81 14.79
CA LEU A 457 19.88 -11.37 13.91
C LEU A 457 20.25 -12.81 14.28
N GLY A 458 20.34 -13.13 15.58
CA GLY A 458 20.53 -14.51 16.04
C GLY A 458 19.39 -15.45 15.63
N PHE A 459 18.13 -14.99 15.68
CA PHE A 459 16.97 -15.77 15.26
C PHE A 459 16.93 -16.03 13.74
N ILE A 460 17.30 -15.05 12.92
CA ILE A 460 17.37 -15.20 11.45
C ILE A 460 18.71 -15.79 10.94
N GLY A 461 19.68 -16.07 11.82
CA GLY A 461 20.96 -16.68 11.45
C GLY A 461 21.95 -15.75 10.76
N HIS A 462 21.95 -14.45 11.07
CA HIS A 462 22.86 -13.45 10.51
C HIS A 462 23.85 -12.89 11.55
N GLU A 463 25.05 -12.50 11.09
CA GLU A 463 26.06 -11.84 11.93
C GLU A 463 25.74 -10.36 12.17
N TRP A 464 26.19 -9.84 13.31
CA TRP A 464 26.06 -8.41 13.65
C TRP A 464 26.95 -7.52 12.78
N ASN A 465 26.40 -6.37 12.37
CA ASN A 465 27.14 -5.27 11.76
C ASN A 465 26.54 -3.94 12.22
N ASP A 466 27.37 -3.01 12.69
CA ASP A 466 26.98 -1.69 13.20
C ASP A 466 26.23 -0.82 12.16
N ASP A 467 26.39 -1.11 10.86
CA ASP A 467 25.60 -0.50 9.78
C ASP A 467 24.08 -0.60 10.05
N ILE A 468 23.62 -1.63 10.76
CA ILE A 468 22.20 -1.84 11.13
C ILE A 468 21.60 -0.66 11.92
N LEU A 469 22.42 0.06 12.69
CA LEU A 469 22.04 1.25 13.45
C LEU A 469 22.10 2.54 12.61
N GLN A 470 22.74 2.48 11.44
CA GLN A 470 22.88 3.58 10.48
C GLN A 470 21.73 3.64 9.46
N PHE A 471 20.65 2.86 9.63
CA PHE A 471 19.48 2.78 8.74
C PHE A 471 18.93 4.14 8.25
N HIS A 472 19.00 5.17 9.08
CA HIS A 472 18.56 6.54 8.76
C HIS A 472 19.40 7.25 7.68
N LYS A 473 20.59 6.72 7.36
CA LYS A 473 21.46 7.17 6.26
C LYS A 473 21.19 6.42 4.94
N SER A 474 20.29 5.44 4.95
CA SER A 474 19.95 4.65 3.78
C SER A 474 19.33 5.53 2.68
N GLU A 475 19.97 5.56 1.52
CA GLU A 475 19.40 6.20 0.32
C GLU A 475 18.22 5.39 -0.25
N ARG A 476 17.98 4.15 0.23
CA ARG A 476 16.87 3.29 -0.22
C ARG A 476 15.52 3.97 0.00
N THR A 477 14.74 4.03 -1.08
CA THR A 477 13.32 4.41 -1.07
C THR A 477 12.50 3.46 -0.18
N VAL A 478 11.77 4.00 0.81
CA VAL A 478 10.95 3.21 1.74
C VAL A 478 9.47 3.50 1.53
N MET A 479 8.74 2.48 1.09
CA MET A 479 7.31 2.59 0.80
C MET A 479 6.48 2.10 1.97
N THR A 480 5.95 3.08 2.72
CA THR A 480 5.11 2.87 3.89
C THR A 480 4.61 4.24 4.40
N ALA A 481 3.48 4.25 5.12
CA ALA A 481 3.07 5.38 5.95
C ALA A 481 4.09 5.74 7.07
N SER A 482 5.13 4.93 7.28
CA SER A 482 6.18 5.11 8.30
C SER A 482 7.44 5.81 7.78
N ARG A 483 7.49 6.20 6.49
CA ARG A 483 8.70 6.64 5.77
C ARG A 483 9.48 7.73 6.50
N ASP A 484 8.81 8.82 6.88
CA ASP A 484 9.48 9.98 7.49
C ASP A 484 10.00 9.69 8.91
N GLN A 485 9.60 8.56 9.50
CA GLN A 485 10.12 8.10 10.79
C GLN A 485 11.44 7.35 10.61
N VAL A 486 11.54 6.50 9.57
CA VAL A 486 12.72 5.65 9.34
C VAL A 486 13.88 6.38 8.67
N LYS A 487 13.63 7.56 8.07
CA LYS A 487 14.68 8.49 7.59
C LYS A 487 15.25 9.40 8.69
N LYS A 488 14.82 9.23 9.95
CA LYS A 488 15.36 9.93 11.11
C LYS A 488 16.11 8.93 11.99
N LYS A 489 17.09 9.42 12.76
CA LYS A 489 17.68 8.66 13.88
C LYS A 489 16.57 8.19 14.82
N LEU A 490 16.80 7.10 15.55
CA LEU A 490 15.84 6.61 16.54
C LEU A 490 15.46 7.73 17.52
N TYR A 491 14.17 7.80 17.83
CA TYR A 491 13.60 8.75 18.78
C TYR A 491 12.47 8.07 19.54
N THR A 492 12.35 8.37 20.83
CA THR A 492 11.29 7.85 21.70
C THR A 492 10.01 8.68 21.65
N SER A 493 10.03 9.88 21.04
CA SER A 493 8.86 10.78 20.94
C SER A 493 7.70 10.25 20.07
N SER A 494 7.82 9.05 19.51
CA SER A 494 6.72 8.27 18.92
C SER A 494 5.90 7.50 19.94
N ILE A 495 6.48 7.12 21.09
CA ILE A 495 5.85 6.34 22.15
C ILE A 495 4.83 7.21 22.90
N ALA A 496 3.68 6.63 23.24
CA ALA A 496 2.58 7.27 23.99
C ALA A 496 2.09 8.58 23.35
N LYS A 497 2.18 8.70 22.02
CA LYS A 497 1.61 9.82 21.26
C LYS A 497 0.09 9.92 21.38
N TYR A 498 -0.59 8.80 21.61
CA TYR A 498 -2.03 8.79 21.89
C TYR A 498 -2.41 9.62 23.13
N ALA A 499 -1.49 9.77 24.12
CA ALA A 499 -1.77 10.48 25.38
C ALA A 499 -2.17 11.95 25.15
N LEU A 500 -1.66 12.58 24.08
CA LEU A 500 -2.02 13.95 23.68
C LEU A 500 -3.49 14.09 23.21
N PHE A 501 -4.18 12.96 23.00
CA PHE A 501 -5.54 12.86 22.47
C PHE A 501 -6.41 11.94 23.34
N GLU A 502 -5.94 11.54 24.53
CA GLU A 502 -6.51 10.40 25.25
C GLU A 502 -7.99 10.58 25.62
N HIS A 503 -8.40 11.82 25.95
CA HIS A 503 -9.77 12.22 26.24
C HIS A 503 -10.71 12.15 25.02
N ARG A 504 -10.19 11.85 23.83
CA ARG A 504 -10.93 11.66 22.58
C ARG A 504 -10.94 10.20 22.11
N LEU A 505 -10.34 9.27 22.87
CA LEU A 505 -10.09 7.89 22.45
C LEU A 505 -10.90 6.83 23.23
N ASP A 506 -11.95 7.22 23.96
CA ASP A 506 -12.79 6.30 24.73
C ASP A 506 -13.45 5.21 23.86
N GLU A 507 -13.90 5.56 22.65
CA GLU A 507 -14.43 4.58 21.68
C GLU A 507 -13.36 3.55 21.25
N LEU A 508 -12.10 3.96 21.13
CA LEU A 508 -10.98 3.06 20.82
C LEU A 508 -10.69 2.12 22.00
N LYS A 509 -10.65 2.67 23.23
CA LYS A 509 -10.49 1.88 24.47
C LYS A 509 -11.59 0.83 24.58
N ARG A 510 -12.85 1.23 24.44
CA ARG A 510 -14.01 0.32 24.47
C ARG A 510 -13.90 -0.78 23.41
N GLY A 511 -13.53 -0.44 22.18
CA GLY A 511 -13.34 -1.42 21.10
C GLY A 511 -12.26 -2.46 21.40
N ILE A 512 -11.13 -2.03 21.99
CA ILE A 512 -10.04 -2.93 22.41
C ILE A 512 -10.50 -3.81 23.58
N GLU A 513 -11.15 -3.24 24.59
CA GLU A 513 -11.60 -3.94 25.80
C GLU A 513 -12.66 -5.00 25.49
N GLU A 514 -13.71 -4.65 24.75
CA GLU A 514 -14.76 -5.59 24.33
C GLU A 514 -14.22 -6.70 23.42
N GLY A 515 -13.30 -6.36 22.50
CA GLY A 515 -12.66 -7.33 21.64
C GLY A 515 -11.77 -8.33 22.40
N ARG A 516 -11.04 -7.86 23.43
CA ARG A 516 -10.22 -8.70 24.32
C ARG A 516 -11.05 -9.52 25.31
N ALA A 517 -12.24 -9.06 25.67
CA ALA A 517 -13.17 -9.76 26.55
C ALA A 517 -13.96 -10.87 25.84
N ARG A 518 -13.98 -10.90 24.50
CA ARG A 518 -14.61 -11.97 23.71
C ARG A 518 -14.00 -13.33 24.09
N PRO A 519 -14.80 -14.34 24.46
CA PRO A 519 -14.28 -15.65 24.81
C PRO A 519 -13.43 -16.25 23.69
N HIS A 520 -12.36 -16.93 24.06
CA HIS A 520 -11.59 -17.75 23.13
C HIS A 520 -12.49 -18.93 22.74
N GLY A 521 -12.95 -18.95 21.49
CA GLY A 521 -13.90 -19.95 20.99
C GLY A 521 -13.39 -21.36 21.27
N GLY A 522 -14.24 -22.15 21.94
CA GLY A 522 -14.02 -23.56 22.26
C GLY A 522 -14.85 -24.49 21.39
#